data_AF-A0A1L9UEZ9-F1
#
_entry.id   AF-A0A1L9UEZ9-F1
#
_cell.length_a   1.000
_cell.length_b   1.000
_cell.length_c   1.000
_cell.angle_alpha   90.00
_cell.angle_beta   90.00
_cell.angle_gamma   90.00
#
_symmetry.space_group_name_H-M   'P 1'
#
loop_
_entity.id
_entity.type
_entity.pdbx_description
1 polymer ?
#
loop_
_entity_poly.entity_id
_entity_poly.type
_entity_poly.pdbx_seq_one_letter_code
_entity_poly.pdbx_strand_id
1 'polypeptide(L)'
;MPIPSQYSLPVIYYRGGTSKALIFHEHDLPAPGPQRDRLLKRVMGSPDPLQMDGMGGSKAVTSKIAIVRPSTRSDADIDYTFAQVGVAGDFIHYGANCGNISAAVGPFAIEEGLVKFLRPGRSVDPMVKTQEVRIYNTGTGKVLSAHVPISESGTFEPEGIHEIAGVPGTGSPILMDYRETIGAELSRGLLPTSNVIDRVTVAGKEIEVTIFDVANLCVFANAHDFNITGHESAADLTANSDWQAKTRELLGKAAVLAGMTEDWEDWIDR
;
A
#
# COMPACT_ATOMS: atom_id res chain seq x y z
N MET A 1 -30.57 -18.67 24.03
CA MET A 1 -30.61 -18.15 22.64
C MET A 1 -29.50 -18.83 21.88
N PRO A 2 -29.72 -19.36 20.66
CA PRO A 2 -28.63 -19.89 19.86
C PRO A 2 -27.64 -18.75 19.59
N ILE A 3 -26.35 -19.03 19.76
CA ILE A 3 -25.28 -18.10 19.37
C ILE A 3 -25.43 -17.91 17.86
N PRO A 4 -25.59 -16.67 17.35
CA PRO A 4 -25.68 -16.43 15.91
C PRO A 4 -24.45 -17.02 15.22
N SER A 5 -24.65 -17.74 14.12
CA SER A 5 -23.54 -18.33 13.34
C SER A 5 -22.72 -17.29 12.56
N GLN A 6 -23.22 -16.06 12.48
CA GLN A 6 -22.55 -14.91 11.87
C GLN A 6 -22.74 -13.66 12.75
N TYR A 7 -21.82 -12.71 12.64
CA TYR A 7 -21.93 -11.40 13.29
C TYR A 7 -21.58 -10.28 12.31
N SER A 8 -22.13 -9.09 12.54
CA SER A 8 -21.91 -7.92 11.70
C SER A 8 -20.74 -7.08 12.21
N LEU A 9 -19.99 -6.49 11.28
CA LEU A 9 -18.90 -5.55 11.54
C LEU A 9 -19.12 -4.28 10.69
N PRO A 10 -19.04 -3.08 11.28
CA PRO A 10 -18.97 -1.85 10.50
C PRO A 10 -17.74 -1.86 9.59
N VAL A 11 -17.94 -1.50 8.33
CA VAL A 11 -16.87 -1.44 7.33
C VAL A 11 -17.24 -0.48 6.22
N ILE A 12 -16.24 0.23 5.71
CA ILE A 12 -16.37 1.14 4.58
C ILE A 12 -15.62 0.51 3.39
N TYR A 13 -16.23 0.50 2.21
CA TYR A 13 -15.58 -0.01 0.99
C TYR A 13 -15.19 1.15 0.07
N TYR A 14 -13.88 1.36 -0.12
CA TYR A 14 -13.35 2.48 -0.89
C TYR A 14 -12.49 2.02 -2.06
N ARG A 15 -12.51 2.82 -3.13
CA ARG A 15 -11.42 2.86 -4.11
C ARG A 15 -10.40 3.90 -3.66
N GLY A 16 -9.14 3.50 -3.57
CA GLY A 16 -8.00 4.40 -3.41
C GLY A 16 -7.06 4.21 -4.60
N GLY A 17 -6.82 5.28 -5.38
CA GLY A 17 -6.07 5.17 -6.63
C GLY A 17 -6.62 4.07 -7.54
N THR A 18 -5.77 3.15 -7.97
CA THR A 18 -6.12 1.97 -8.80
C THR A 18 -6.37 0.70 -7.98
N SER A 19 -6.66 0.81 -6.68
CA SER A 19 -6.95 -0.33 -5.79
C SER A 19 -8.27 -0.14 -5.04
N LYS A 20 -8.80 -1.24 -4.50
CA LYS A 20 -9.97 -1.22 -3.62
C LYS A 20 -9.63 -1.85 -2.28
N ALA A 21 -10.13 -1.27 -1.19
CA ALA A 21 -9.92 -1.80 0.15
C ALA A 21 -11.19 -1.68 0.99
N LEU A 22 -11.27 -2.59 1.97
CA LEU A 22 -12.12 -2.40 3.14
C LEU A 22 -11.38 -1.52 4.14
N ILE A 23 -12.05 -0.52 4.68
CA ILE A 23 -11.53 0.38 5.71
C ILE A 23 -12.33 0.13 7.00
N PHE A 24 -11.62 -0.20 8.07
CA PHE A 24 -12.18 -0.42 9.39
C PHE A 24 -11.67 0.63 10.37
N HIS A 25 -12.51 1.04 11.32
CA HIS A 25 -12.02 1.62 12.55
C HIS A 25 -11.34 0.54 13.39
N GLU A 26 -10.20 0.85 14.02
CA GLU A 26 -9.49 -0.14 14.85
C GLU A 26 -10.34 -0.65 16.02
N HIS A 27 -11.19 0.20 16.59
CA HIS A 27 -12.02 -0.14 17.74
C HIS A 27 -13.12 -1.17 17.43
N ASP A 28 -13.45 -1.38 16.16
CA ASP A 28 -14.40 -2.41 15.71
C ASP A 28 -13.74 -3.78 15.53
N LEU A 29 -12.41 -3.85 15.61
CA LEU A 29 -11.64 -5.08 15.39
C LEU A 29 -11.12 -5.65 16.72
N PRO A 30 -10.89 -6.98 16.79
CA PRO A 30 -10.09 -7.57 17.86
C PRO A 30 -8.72 -6.89 17.97
N ALA A 31 -8.05 -6.98 19.12
CA ALA A 31 -6.68 -6.51 19.27
C ALA A 31 -5.72 -7.16 18.24
N PRO A 32 -4.58 -6.53 17.90
CA PRO A 32 -3.60 -7.11 16.99
C PRO A 32 -3.20 -8.54 17.40
N GLY A 33 -3.20 -9.46 16.45
CA GLY A 33 -2.84 -10.86 16.67
C GLY A 33 -3.74 -11.86 15.94
N PRO A 34 -3.62 -13.16 16.28
CA PRO A 34 -4.20 -14.25 15.48
C PRO A 34 -5.73 -14.19 15.29
N GLN A 35 -6.46 -13.60 16.25
CA GLN A 35 -7.91 -13.44 16.16
C GLN A 35 -8.29 -12.36 15.12
N ARG A 36 -7.58 -11.23 15.11
CA ARG A 36 -7.72 -10.19 14.08
C ARG A 36 -7.36 -10.76 12.71
N ASP A 37 -6.23 -11.46 12.60
CA ASP A 37 -5.79 -12.04 11.33
C ASP A 37 -6.81 -13.02 10.75
N ARG A 38 -7.34 -13.91 11.60
CA ARG A 38 -8.40 -14.85 11.19
C ARG A 38 -9.64 -14.10 10.72
N LEU A 39 -10.05 -13.06 11.43
CA LEU A 39 -11.21 -12.26 11.05
C LEU A 39 -11.00 -11.57 9.70
N LEU A 40 -9.89 -10.86 9.54
CA LEU A 40 -9.60 -10.10 8.32
C LEU A 40 -9.47 -11.03 7.11
N LYS A 41 -8.81 -12.19 7.26
CA LYS A 41 -8.77 -13.22 6.20
C LYS A 41 -10.17 -13.74 5.87
N ARG A 42 -11.01 -14.03 6.88
CA ARG A 42 -12.40 -14.50 6.66
C ARG A 42 -13.24 -13.46 5.94
N VAL A 43 -13.14 -12.18 6.29
CA VAL A 43 -13.89 -11.10 5.62
C VAL A 43 -13.51 -11.01 4.14
N MET A 44 -12.24 -11.20 3.82
CA MET A 44 -11.78 -11.19 2.42
C MET A 44 -12.12 -12.48 1.67
N GLY A 45 -12.52 -13.55 2.35
CA GLY A 45 -12.78 -14.86 1.74
C GLY A 45 -11.50 -15.65 1.46
N SER A 46 -10.42 -15.37 2.18
CA SER A 46 -9.13 -16.04 2.00
C SER A 46 -8.91 -17.16 3.02
N PRO A 47 -8.20 -18.24 2.67
CA PRO A 47 -7.57 -18.50 1.36
C PRO A 47 -8.57 -19.05 0.32
N ASP A 48 -8.65 -18.40 -0.84
CA ASP A 48 -9.43 -18.84 -2.01
C ASP A 48 -8.97 -18.04 -3.23
N PRO A 49 -8.48 -18.67 -4.32
CA PRO A 49 -8.16 -17.98 -5.56
C PRO A 49 -9.30 -17.09 -6.10
N LEU A 50 -10.57 -17.45 -5.81
CA LEU A 50 -11.74 -16.71 -6.25
C LEU A 50 -12.23 -15.68 -5.22
N GLN A 51 -11.86 -15.84 -3.94
CA GLN A 51 -12.39 -15.07 -2.80
C GLN A 51 -13.94 -15.03 -2.80
N MET A 52 -14.58 -16.14 -3.19
CA MET A 52 -16.00 -16.18 -3.52
C MET A 52 -16.91 -16.00 -2.29
N ASP A 53 -16.46 -16.46 -1.13
CA ASP A 53 -17.17 -16.34 0.15
C ASP A 53 -16.62 -15.15 0.97
N GLY A 54 -16.38 -14.01 0.32
CA GLY A 54 -15.88 -12.80 0.98
C GLY A 54 -15.93 -11.56 0.10
N MET A 55 -15.32 -10.48 0.58
CA MET A 55 -15.29 -9.17 -0.09
C MET A 55 -14.07 -8.97 -0.99
N GLY A 56 -13.14 -9.93 -1.00
CA GLY A 56 -11.98 -9.91 -1.88
C GLY A 56 -12.37 -10.03 -3.34
N GLY A 57 -11.53 -9.49 -4.23
CA GLY A 57 -11.82 -9.44 -5.67
C GLY A 57 -10.90 -10.31 -6.52
N SER A 58 -10.39 -11.43 -6.01
CA SER A 58 -9.51 -12.41 -6.71
C SER A 58 -8.14 -11.89 -7.18
N LYS A 59 -7.78 -10.65 -6.85
CA LYS A 59 -6.52 -10.01 -7.26
C LYS A 59 -5.90 -9.29 -6.08
N ALA A 60 -4.57 -9.17 -6.08
CA ALA A 60 -3.85 -8.44 -5.03
C ALA A 60 -4.31 -6.98 -4.89
N VAL A 61 -4.70 -6.32 -5.98
CA VAL A 61 -5.22 -4.94 -6.01
C VAL A 61 -6.62 -4.78 -5.41
N THR A 62 -7.34 -5.88 -5.20
CA THR A 62 -8.70 -5.94 -4.62
C THR A 62 -8.76 -6.82 -3.36
N SER A 63 -7.61 -7.25 -2.83
CA SER A 63 -7.48 -8.02 -1.60
C SER A 63 -6.70 -7.21 -0.56
N LYS A 64 -7.26 -6.07 -0.14
CA LYS A 64 -6.60 -5.06 0.68
C LYS A 64 -7.50 -4.57 1.81
N ILE A 65 -6.89 -4.28 2.95
CA ILE A 65 -7.57 -3.71 4.11
C ILE A 65 -6.77 -2.51 4.63
N ALA A 66 -7.49 -1.48 5.07
CA ALA A 66 -6.96 -0.40 5.89
C ALA A 66 -7.62 -0.46 7.28
N ILE A 67 -6.81 -0.29 8.32
CA ILE A 67 -7.27 -0.14 9.69
C ILE A 67 -6.87 1.25 10.16
N VAL A 68 -7.84 2.04 10.59
CA VAL A 68 -7.65 3.46 10.90
C VAL A 68 -8.13 3.76 12.31
N ARG A 69 -7.44 4.69 12.97
CA ARG A 69 -7.83 5.23 14.28
C ARG A 69 -7.32 6.68 14.43
N PRO A 70 -7.90 7.48 15.34
CA PRO A 70 -7.28 8.74 15.74
C PRO A 70 -5.85 8.53 16.22
N SER A 71 -4.91 9.36 15.76
CA SER A 71 -3.54 9.29 16.25
C SER A 71 -3.43 9.89 17.65
N THR A 72 -2.54 9.33 18.47
CA THR A 72 -2.08 9.97 19.72
C THR A 72 -0.83 10.82 19.51
N ARG A 73 -0.30 10.87 18.29
CA ARG A 73 0.91 11.61 17.94
C ARG A 73 0.59 13.07 17.65
N SER A 74 1.57 13.96 17.82
CA SER A 74 1.42 15.39 17.51
C SER A 74 1.63 15.73 16.03
N ASP A 75 2.32 14.84 15.30
CA ASP A 75 2.67 14.99 13.88
C ASP A 75 1.69 14.28 12.93
N ALA A 76 0.69 13.56 13.45
CA ALA A 76 -0.33 12.86 12.68
C ALA A 76 -1.74 13.12 13.22
N ASP A 77 -2.73 13.12 12.33
CA ASP A 77 -4.14 13.21 12.69
C ASP A 77 -4.72 11.79 12.90
N ILE A 78 -4.28 10.82 12.11
CA ILE A 78 -4.70 9.41 12.19
C ILE A 78 -3.52 8.45 12.11
N ASP A 79 -3.68 7.28 12.73
CA ASP A 79 -2.82 6.12 12.48
C ASP A 79 -3.50 5.22 11.44
N TYR A 80 -2.71 4.71 10.50
CA TYR A 80 -3.13 3.87 9.39
C TYR A 80 -2.27 2.61 9.34
N THR A 81 -2.93 1.45 9.43
CA THR A 81 -2.30 0.15 9.19
C THR A 81 -2.81 -0.42 7.87
N PHE A 82 -1.91 -0.65 6.92
CA PHE A 82 -2.22 -1.40 5.71
C PHE A 82 -2.12 -2.91 5.99
N ALA A 83 -3.04 -3.70 5.47
CA ALA A 83 -2.93 -5.15 5.48
C ALA A 83 -3.14 -5.70 4.06
N GLN A 84 -2.11 -6.39 3.56
CA GLN A 84 -2.19 -7.18 2.33
C GLN A 84 -2.65 -8.58 2.70
N VAL A 85 -3.84 -8.97 2.22
CA VAL A 85 -4.38 -10.32 2.45
C VAL A 85 -4.04 -11.19 1.24
N GLY A 86 -3.46 -12.36 1.49
CA GLY A 86 -3.20 -13.36 0.45
C GLY A 86 -4.49 -13.77 -0.24
N VAL A 87 -4.46 -13.98 -1.56
CA VAL A 87 -5.65 -14.41 -2.32
C VAL A 87 -5.79 -15.93 -2.17
N ALA A 88 -4.91 -16.69 -2.84
CA ALA A 88 -4.87 -18.14 -2.73
C ALA A 88 -4.10 -18.65 -1.49
N GLY A 89 -3.15 -17.87 -0.98
CA GLY A 89 -2.33 -18.21 0.18
C GLY A 89 -2.94 -17.77 1.51
N ASP A 90 -2.69 -18.51 2.57
CA ASP A 90 -3.24 -18.26 3.92
C ASP A 90 -2.40 -17.30 4.77
N PHE A 91 -2.07 -16.12 4.23
CA PHE A 91 -1.22 -15.14 4.92
C PHE A 91 -1.84 -13.73 4.92
N ILE A 92 -1.34 -12.90 5.83
CA ILE A 92 -1.66 -11.46 5.91
C ILE A 92 -0.38 -10.72 6.31
N HIS A 93 -0.08 -9.61 5.62
CA HIS A 93 1.14 -8.83 5.83
C HIS A 93 0.82 -7.37 6.17
N TYR A 94 1.48 -6.84 7.20
CA TYR A 94 1.25 -5.49 7.74
C TYR A 94 2.45 -4.54 7.61
N GLY A 95 3.64 -5.05 7.29
CA GLY A 95 4.91 -4.30 7.33
C GLY A 95 5.17 -3.44 6.10
N ALA A 96 4.15 -2.91 5.43
CA ALA A 96 4.34 -2.13 4.22
C ALA A 96 3.29 -1.01 4.09
N ASN A 97 3.59 -0.03 3.24
CA ASN A 97 2.59 0.92 2.79
C ASN A 97 1.91 0.44 1.49
N CYS A 98 0.67 0.87 1.28
CA CYS A 98 0.03 0.86 -0.02
C CYS A 98 -0.34 2.28 -0.43
N GLY A 99 0.44 2.86 -1.34
CA GLY A 99 0.26 4.26 -1.77
C GLY A 99 -1.12 4.57 -2.36
N ASN A 100 -1.72 3.58 -3.04
CA ASN A 100 -3.09 3.65 -3.53
C ASN A 100 -4.11 3.76 -2.39
N ILE A 101 -3.98 2.92 -1.35
CA ILE A 101 -4.95 2.88 -0.26
C ILE A 101 -4.78 4.07 0.69
N SER A 102 -3.57 4.59 0.89
CA SER A 102 -3.38 5.85 1.64
C SER A 102 -4.14 7.03 1.03
N ALA A 103 -4.42 7.03 -0.28
CA ALA A 103 -5.25 8.05 -0.91
C ALA A 103 -6.75 7.96 -0.55
N ALA A 104 -7.24 6.80 -0.11
CA ALA A 104 -8.60 6.63 0.39
C ALA A 104 -8.74 6.96 1.88
N VAL A 105 -7.65 6.81 2.64
CA VAL A 105 -7.65 7.00 4.09
C VAL A 105 -7.81 8.47 4.50
N GLY A 106 -7.31 9.41 3.69
CA GLY A 106 -7.54 10.85 3.89
C GLY A 106 -9.03 11.24 3.85
N PRO A 107 -9.74 10.98 2.74
CA PRO A 107 -11.19 11.17 2.64
C PRO A 107 -11.97 10.48 3.76
N PHE A 108 -11.66 9.22 4.05
CA PHE A 108 -12.27 8.47 5.15
C PHE A 108 -12.13 9.21 6.49
N ALA A 109 -10.93 9.71 6.80
CA ALA A 109 -10.69 10.42 8.05
C ALA A 109 -11.49 11.71 8.19
N ILE A 110 -11.77 12.41 7.07
CA ILE A 110 -12.60 13.61 7.06
C ILE A 110 -14.06 13.25 7.29
N GLU A 111 -14.59 12.31 6.51
CA GLU A 111 -16.00 11.90 6.58
C GLU A 111 -16.37 11.27 7.93
N GLU A 112 -15.44 10.53 8.55
CA GLU A 112 -15.63 9.91 9.86
C GLU A 112 -15.27 10.84 11.03
N GLY A 113 -14.97 12.13 10.76
CA GLY A 113 -14.70 13.13 11.79
C GLY A 113 -13.43 12.88 12.61
N LEU A 114 -12.45 12.17 12.06
CA LEU A 114 -11.17 11.86 12.73
C LEU A 114 -10.19 13.03 12.69
N VAL A 115 -10.37 13.96 11.75
CA VAL A 115 -9.53 15.16 11.60
C VAL A 115 -10.11 16.31 12.44
N LYS A 116 -9.41 16.69 13.51
CA LYS A 116 -9.94 17.64 14.52
C LYS A 116 -9.90 19.11 14.09
N PHE A 117 -8.96 19.48 13.22
CA PHE A 117 -8.71 20.87 12.86
C PHE A 117 -8.55 21.04 11.36
N LEU A 118 -9.16 22.11 10.83
CA LEU A 118 -8.90 22.52 9.47
C LEU A 118 -7.44 22.93 9.32
N ARG A 119 -6.74 22.29 8.40
CA ARG A 119 -5.36 22.56 8.01
C ARG A 119 -5.36 22.71 6.49
N PRO A 120 -5.22 23.95 5.96
CA PRO A 120 -5.20 24.16 4.53
C PRO A 120 -4.16 23.28 3.85
N GLY A 121 -4.60 22.47 2.89
CA GLY A 121 -3.74 21.59 2.12
C GLY A 121 -3.08 22.28 0.94
N ARG A 122 -2.48 21.46 0.07
CA ARG A 122 -1.91 21.87 -1.21
C ARG A 122 -2.76 21.30 -2.33
N SER A 123 -2.92 22.06 -3.40
CA SER A 123 -3.61 21.61 -4.60
C SER A 123 -2.79 21.95 -5.83
N VAL A 124 -2.86 21.08 -6.85
CA VAL A 124 -2.35 21.38 -8.18
C VAL A 124 -3.25 22.38 -8.92
N ASP A 125 -4.51 22.47 -8.51
CA ASP A 125 -5.46 23.50 -8.94
C ASP A 125 -5.71 24.48 -7.79
N PRO A 126 -5.24 25.75 -7.88
CA PRO A 126 -5.36 26.73 -6.80
C PRO A 126 -6.82 27.12 -6.48
N MET A 127 -7.77 26.77 -7.35
CA MET A 127 -9.21 26.99 -7.12
C MET A 127 -9.83 25.91 -6.22
N VAL A 128 -9.17 24.77 -6.07
CA VAL A 128 -9.65 23.66 -5.24
C VAL A 128 -9.16 23.84 -3.81
N LYS A 129 -10.10 24.08 -2.89
CA LYS A 129 -9.84 24.06 -1.45
C LYS A 129 -9.53 22.64 -1.01
N THR A 130 -8.44 22.46 -0.27
CA THR A 130 -8.02 21.15 0.24
C THR A 130 -7.77 21.19 1.75
N GLN A 131 -7.98 20.05 2.39
CA GLN A 131 -7.59 19.75 3.77
C GLN A 131 -6.36 18.86 3.76
N GLU A 132 -5.31 19.25 4.47
CA GLU A 132 -4.20 18.34 4.78
C GLU A 132 -4.59 17.38 5.91
N VAL A 133 -4.51 16.09 5.61
CA VAL A 133 -4.64 14.99 6.57
C VAL A 133 -3.28 14.35 6.74
N ARG A 134 -2.73 14.41 7.96
CA ARG A 134 -1.45 13.79 8.30
C ARG A 134 -1.68 12.37 8.80
N ILE A 135 -1.02 11.42 8.17
CA ILE A 135 -1.28 9.99 8.30
C ILE A 135 -0.01 9.31 8.77
N TYR A 136 -0.01 8.79 10.01
CA TYR A 136 1.05 7.93 10.49
C TYR A 136 0.81 6.50 10.02
N ASN A 137 1.64 6.01 9.11
CA ASN A 137 1.61 4.62 8.69
C ASN A 137 2.31 3.75 9.73
N THR A 138 1.57 2.87 10.38
CA THR A 138 2.08 1.99 11.45
C THR A 138 3.00 0.89 10.92
N GLY A 139 2.82 0.47 9.67
CA GLY A 139 3.63 -0.56 9.02
C GLY A 139 5.04 -0.08 8.68
N THR A 140 5.18 1.17 8.24
CA THR A 140 6.49 1.76 7.88
C THR A 140 7.06 2.70 8.95
N GLY A 141 6.26 3.06 9.96
CA GLY A 141 6.65 4.04 10.98
C GLY A 141 6.86 5.46 10.44
N LYS A 142 6.37 5.78 9.23
CA LYS A 142 6.52 7.09 8.59
C LYS A 142 5.21 7.87 8.56
N VAL A 143 5.33 9.19 8.48
CA VAL A 143 4.20 10.09 8.26
C VAL A 143 4.12 10.45 6.79
N LEU A 144 2.91 10.43 6.24
CA LEU A 144 2.58 10.93 4.91
C LEU A 144 1.41 11.91 5.02
N SER A 145 1.29 12.82 4.06
CA SER A 145 0.16 13.77 4.01
C SER A 145 -0.72 13.49 2.80
N ALA A 146 -2.04 13.52 3.00
CA ALA A 146 -3.02 13.57 1.93
C ALA A 146 -3.64 14.97 1.89
N HIS A 147 -3.60 15.63 0.73
CA HIS A 147 -4.30 16.89 0.53
C HIS A 147 -5.61 16.62 -0.19
N VAL A 148 -6.68 16.54 0.60
CA VAL A 148 -7.99 16.07 0.18
C VAL A 148 -8.86 17.26 -0.23
N PRO A 149 -9.42 17.29 -1.45
CA PRO A 149 -10.41 18.28 -1.85
C PRO A 149 -11.61 18.28 -0.91
N ILE A 150 -12.02 19.46 -0.44
CA ILE A 150 -13.14 19.63 0.47
C ILE A 150 -14.10 20.72 0.00
N SER A 151 -15.37 20.52 0.31
CA SER A 151 -16.45 21.49 0.07
C SER A 151 -16.32 22.71 0.99
N GLU A 152 -17.21 23.70 0.81
CA GLU A 152 -17.30 24.84 1.72
C GLU A 152 -17.61 24.42 3.16
N SER A 153 -18.43 23.38 3.35
CA SER A 153 -18.78 22.81 4.66
C SER A 153 -17.67 21.95 5.27
N GLY A 154 -16.61 21.65 4.51
CA GLY A 154 -15.45 20.89 4.98
C GLY A 154 -15.58 19.36 4.82
N THR A 155 -16.61 18.88 4.13
CA THR A 155 -16.76 17.47 3.75
C THR A 155 -15.88 17.14 2.54
N PHE A 156 -15.57 15.86 2.33
CA PHE A 156 -14.84 15.43 1.14
C PHE A 156 -15.64 15.75 -0.13
N GLU A 157 -14.95 16.30 -1.13
CA GLU A 157 -15.51 16.57 -2.46
C GLU A 157 -14.99 15.51 -3.44
N PRO A 158 -15.75 14.45 -3.77
CA PRO A 158 -15.28 13.36 -4.63
C PRO A 158 -15.30 13.72 -6.13
N GLU A 159 -16.13 14.67 -6.53
CA GLU A 159 -16.33 15.04 -7.93
C GLU A 159 -15.20 15.93 -8.45
N GLY A 160 -14.87 15.75 -9.73
CA GLY A 160 -13.84 16.53 -10.40
C GLY A 160 -13.57 16.00 -11.80
N ILE A 161 -12.65 16.64 -12.51
CA ILE A 161 -12.29 16.32 -13.90
C ILE A 161 -10.95 15.59 -14.02
N HIS A 162 -10.33 15.21 -12.89
CA HIS A 162 -9.03 14.55 -12.92
C HIS A 162 -9.18 13.08 -13.29
N GLU A 163 -8.36 12.62 -14.22
CA GLU A 163 -8.29 11.23 -14.68
C GLU A 163 -7.00 10.57 -14.19
N ILE A 164 -7.06 9.29 -13.86
CA ILE A 164 -5.88 8.46 -13.61
C ILE A 164 -5.96 7.18 -14.46
N ALA A 165 -4.81 6.75 -14.99
CA ALA A 165 -4.75 5.52 -15.77
C ALA A 165 -5.24 4.31 -14.95
N GLY A 166 -6.10 3.48 -15.55
CA GLY A 166 -6.66 2.29 -14.92
C GLY A 166 -7.97 2.48 -14.16
N VAL A 167 -8.51 3.72 -14.08
CA VAL A 167 -9.84 3.99 -13.50
C VAL A 167 -10.72 4.68 -14.55
N PRO A 168 -11.87 4.10 -14.92
CA PRO A 168 -12.83 4.77 -15.80
C PRO A 168 -13.46 6.00 -15.14
N GLY A 169 -13.64 7.07 -15.91
CA GLY A 169 -14.26 8.31 -15.46
C GLY A 169 -13.28 9.28 -14.79
N THR A 170 -13.83 10.26 -14.09
CA THR A 170 -13.07 11.35 -13.46
C THR A 170 -13.38 11.45 -11.96
N GLY A 171 -12.54 12.17 -11.22
CA GLY A 171 -12.80 12.53 -9.83
C GLY A 171 -11.97 13.73 -9.39
N SER A 172 -12.03 14.07 -8.11
CA SER A 172 -11.21 15.13 -7.54
C SER A 172 -9.74 14.70 -7.36
N PRO A 173 -8.77 15.61 -7.58
CA PRO A 173 -7.35 15.28 -7.46
C PRO A 173 -6.91 15.31 -5.99
N ILE A 174 -6.59 14.15 -5.42
CA ILE A 174 -5.96 14.06 -4.09
C ILE A 174 -4.44 14.06 -4.28
N LEU A 175 -3.77 15.12 -3.81
CA LEU A 175 -2.31 15.15 -3.81
C LEU A 175 -1.78 14.36 -2.61
N MET A 176 -1.08 13.26 -2.90
CA MET A 176 -0.39 12.46 -1.90
C MET A 176 1.06 12.92 -1.76
N ASP A 177 1.48 13.20 -0.54
CA ASP A 177 2.79 13.74 -0.21
C ASP A 177 3.57 12.76 0.67
N TYR A 178 4.66 12.22 0.10
CA TYR A 178 5.53 11.22 0.69
C TYR A 178 6.90 11.77 1.10
N ARG A 179 7.06 13.09 1.20
CA ARG A 179 8.38 13.72 1.46
C ARG A 179 9.06 13.24 2.75
N GLU A 180 8.27 12.89 3.77
CA GLU A 180 8.76 12.41 5.07
C GLU A 180 8.91 10.88 5.14
N THR A 181 9.02 10.19 4.00
CA THR A 181 9.07 8.73 3.91
C THR A 181 10.42 8.17 3.46
N ILE A 182 11.49 8.97 3.52
CA ILE A 182 12.86 8.49 3.26
C ILE A 182 13.26 7.47 4.35
N GLY A 183 13.87 6.37 3.92
CA GLY A 183 14.28 5.29 4.81
C GLY A 183 13.08 4.61 5.47
N ALA A 184 11.99 4.36 4.71
CA ALA A 184 10.74 3.79 5.19
C ALA A 184 10.95 2.39 5.77
N GLU A 185 11.72 1.57 5.09
CA GLU A 185 11.92 0.17 5.46
C GLU A 185 13.12 0.01 6.41
N LEU A 186 14.24 0.66 6.09
CA LEU A 186 15.53 0.35 6.71
C LEU A 186 16.06 1.47 7.61
N SER A 187 15.45 2.66 7.60
CA SER A 187 15.93 3.83 8.33
C SER A 187 17.40 4.20 8.04
N ARG A 188 17.89 3.86 6.83
CA ARG A 188 19.27 4.09 6.37
C ARG A 188 19.39 5.20 5.32
N GLY A 189 18.38 6.09 5.27
CA GLY A 189 18.32 7.16 4.28
C GLY A 189 17.87 6.69 2.91
N LEU A 190 18.22 7.47 1.88
CA LEU A 190 17.74 7.30 0.51
C LEU A 190 18.28 6.03 -0.18
N LEU A 191 19.58 5.81 -0.01
CA LEU A 191 20.34 4.73 -0.63
C LEU A 191 20.87 3.84 0.50
N PRO A 192 20.15 2.78 0.90
CA PRO A 192 20.50 1.99 2.08
C PRO A 192 21.89 1.34 1.96
N THR A 193 22.33 1.00 0.75
CA THR A 193 23.67 0.46 0.46
C THR A 193 24.77 1.53 0.43
N SER A 194 24.41 2.81 0.52
CA SER A 194 25.28 3.97 0.31
C SER A 194 25.84 4.11 -1.12
N ASN A 195 25.41 3.28 -2.07
CA ASN A 195 25.80 3.35 -3.47
C ASN A 195 24.62 3.82 -4.32
N VAL A 196 24.91 4.63 -5.35
CA VAL A 196 23.92 4.93 -6.40
C VAL A 196 23.72 3.72 -7.30
N ILE A 197 24.80 2.97 -7.54
CA ILE A 197 24.83 1.75 -8.35
C ILE A 197 25.50 0.66 -7.53
N ASP A 198 24.77 -0.42 -7.28
CA ASP A 198 25.29 -1.69 -6.79
C ASP A 198 25.41 -2.68 -7.96
N ARG A 199 26.15 -3.77 -7.74
CA ARG A 199 26.28 -4.86 -8.71
C ARG A 199 25.81 -6.16 -8.09
N VAL A 200 25.03 -6.92 -8.86
CA VAL A 200 24.49 -8.21 -8.42
C VAL A 200 24.56 -9.21 -9.57
N THR A 201 24.91 -10.45 -9.27
CA THR A 201 24.86 -11.54 -10.25
C THR A 201 23.47 -12.17 -10.23
N VAL A 202 22.76 -12.14 -11.36
CA VAL A 202 21.44 -12.77 -11.56
C VAL A 202 21.53 -13.72 -12.75
N ALA A 203 21.10 -14.97 -12.59
CA ALA A 203 21.21 -16.02 -13.60
C ALA A 203 22.62 -16.12 -14.25
N GLY A 204 23.67 -15.95 -13.44
CA GLY A 204 25.06 -16.01 -13.89
C GLY A 204 25.60 -14.77 -14.62
N LYS A 205 24.81 -13.70 -14.75
CA LYS A 205 25.22 -12.42 -15.34
C LYS A 205 25.31 -11.33 -14.28
N GLU A 206 26.42 -10.58 -14.24
CA GLU A 206 26.53 -9.37 -13.41
C GLU A 206 25.73 -8.23 -14.04
N ILE A 207 24.87 -7.60 -13.25
CA ILE A 207 24.00 -6.49 -13.67
C ILE A 207 24.12 -5.33 -12.69
N GLU A 208 23.88 -4.12 -13.18
CA GLU A 208 23.87 -2.89 -12.39
C GLU A 208 22.46 -2.62 -11.86
N VAL A 209 22.36 -2.28 -10.57
CA VAL A 209 21.09 -2.03 -9.91
C VAL A 209 21.18 -0.82 -8.99
N THR A 210 20.05 -0.16 -8.76
CA THR A 210 19.91 0.88 -7.74
C THR A 210 18.90 0.41 -6.70
N ILE A 211 19.29 0.40 -5.43
CA ILE A 211 18.39 0.11 -4.31
C ILE A 211 18.02 1.44 -3.65
N PHE A 212 16.71 1.70 -3.56
CA PHE A 212 16.17 2.99 -3.11
C PHE A 212 15.10 2.75 -2.04
N ASP A 213 15.17 3.48 -0.93
CA ASP A 213 14.24 3.36 0.20
C ASP A 213 13.49 4.67 0.43
N VAL A 214 12.39 4.85 -0.32
CA VAL A 214 11.45 5.97 -0.14
C VAL A 214 10.04 5.44 -0.31
N ALA A 215 9.20 5.64 0.71
CA ALA A 215 7.88 5.06 0.88
C ALA A 215 7.87 3.52 1.01
N ASN A 216 8.58 2.80 0.15
CA ASN A 216 8.89 1.37 0.24
C ASN A 216 10.32 1.14 -0.29
N LEU A 217 10.91 0.00 0.04
CA LEU A 217 12.18 -0.44 -0.54
C LEU A 217 11.95 -0.96 -1.97
N CYS A 218 12.71 -0.42 -2.93
CA CYS A 218 12.66 -0.81 -4.33
C CYS A 218 14.06 -1.11 -4.86
N VAL A 219 14.15 -2.07 -5.78
CA VAL A 219 15.33 -2.31 -6.61
C VAL A 219 15.00 -2.00 -8.07
N PHE A 220 15.84 -1.20 -8.71
CA PHE A 220 15.75 -0.84 -10.11
C PHE A 220 16.88 -1.51 -10.89
N ALA A 221 16.55 -2.07 -12.05
CA ALA A 221 17.51 -2.70 -12.95
C ALA A 221 17.12 -2.39 -14.41
N ASN A 222 18.07 -2.52 -15.33
CA ASN A 222 17.79 -2.27 -16.73
C ASN A 222 16.97 -3.41 -17.37
N ALA A 223 15.96 -3.06 -18.17
CA ALA A 223 15.11 -4.04 -18.85
C ALA A 223 15.91 -5.02 -19.74
N HIS A 224 16.93 -4.52 -20.45
CA HIS A 224 17.76 -5.33 -21.33
C HIS A 224 18.59 -6.41 -20.59
N ASP A 225 18.82 -6.24 -19.28
CA ASP A 225 19.49 -7.26 -18.48
C ASP A 225 18.62 -8.50 -18.26
N PHE A 226 17.31 -8.36 -18.45
CA PHE A 226 16.30 -9.41 -18.32
C PHE A 226 15.71 -9.83 -19.68
N ASN A 227 16.34 -9.43 -20.79
CA ASN A 227 15.88 -9.70 -22.16
C ASN A 227 14.45 -9.20 -22.44
N ILE A 228 14.07 -8.07 -21.84
CA ILE A 228 12.80 -7.38 -22.08
C ILE A 228 13.06 -5.93 -22.52
N THR A 229 12.05 -5.31 -23.11
CA THR A 229 12.08 -3.94 -23.62
C THR A 229 11.63 -2.91 -22.58
N GLY A 230 10.84 -3.32 -21.59
CA GLY A 230 10.16 -2.42 -20.65
C GLY A 230 8.78 -1.94 -21.14
N HIS A 231 8.33 -2.40 -22.30
CA HIS A 231 7.04 -2.08 -22.91
C HIS A 231 6.10 -3.28 -23.05
N GLU A 232 6.44 -4.41 -22.42
CA GLU A 232 5.63 -5.63 -22.41
C GLU A 232 4.27 -5.41 -21.76
N SER A 233 3.27 -6.17 -22.19
CA SER A 233 1.98 -6.20 -21.49
C SER A 233 2.08 -7.00 -20.20
N ALA A 234 1.15 -6.76 -19.27
CA ALA A 234 1.05 -7.56 -18.06
C ALA A 234 0.85 -9.06 -18.36
N ALA A 235 0.16 -9.41 -19.45
CA ALA A 235 -0.05 -10.79 -19.86
C ALA A 235 1.26 -11.44 -20.32
N ASP A 236 2.07 -10.73 -21.10
CA ASP A 236 3.37 -11.23 -21.59
C ASP A 236 4.33 -11.51 -20.43
N LEU A 237 4.42 -10.58 -19.47
CA LEU A 237 5.26 -10.76 -18.28
C LEU A 237 4.76 -11.91 -17.38
N THR A 238 3.44 -12.03 -17.23
CA THR A 238 2.83 -13.13 -16.45
C THR A 238 3.04 -14.50 -17.09
N ALA A 239 3.17 -14.57 -18.42
CA ALA A 239 3.46 -15.80 -19.14
C ALA A 239 4.97 -16.12 -19.19
N ASN A 240 5.84 -15.14 -18.94
CA ASN A 240 7.30 -15.28 -19.02
C ASN A 240 7.90 -15.82 -17.71
N SER A 241 8.05 -17.13 -17.61
CA SER A 241 8.60 -17.80 -16.42
C SER A 241 10.08 -17.51 -16.17
N ASP A 242 10.88 -17.35 -17.23
CA ASP A 242 12.31 -17.00 -17.10
C ASP A 242 12.49 -15.61 -16.49
N TRP A 243 11.72 -14.63 -16.95
CA TRP A 243 11.71 -13.29 -16.37
C TRP A 243 11.24 -13.30 -14.90
N GLN A 244 10.20 -14.06 -14.56
CA GLN A 244 9.72 -14.20 -13.18
C GLN A 244 10.78 -14.82 -12.25
N ALA A 245 11.51 -15.84 -12.71
CA ALA A 245 12.57 -16.46 -11.92
C ALA A 245 13.72 -15.48 -11.66
N LYS A 246 14.19 -14.78 -12.71
CA LYS A 246 15.27 -13.79 -12.61
C LYS A 246 14.91 -12.60 -11.72
N THR A 247 13.68 -12.12 -11.81
CA THR A 247 13.22 -10.99 -10.97
C THR A 247 13.07 -11.37 -9.50
N ARG A 248 12.64 -12.61 -9.20
CA ARG A 248 12.67 -13.14 -7.82
C ARG A 248 14.10 -13.24 -7.29
N GLU A 249 15.02 -13.80 -8.07
CA GLU A 249 16.44 -13.88 -7.70
C GLU A 249 17.03 -12.48 -7.45
N LEU A 250 16.77 -11.51 -8.34
CA LEU A 250 17.17 -10.12 -8.14
C LEU A 250 16.62 -9.57 -6.81
N LEU A 251 15.32 -9.76 -6.55
CA LEU A 251 14.68 -9.23 -5.36
C LEU A 251 15.31 -9.78 -4.07
N GLY A 252 15.52 -11.10 -4.01
CA GLY A 252 16.17 -11.73 -2.86
C GLY A 252 17.62 -11.27 -2.66
N LYS A 253 18.40 -11.19 -3.73
CA LYS A 253 19.80 -10.72 -3.63
C LYS A 253 19.90 -9.24 -3.31
N ALA A 254 18.95 -8.42 -3.78
CA ALA A 254 18.84 -7.03 -3.36
C ALA A 254 18.49 -6.93 -1.87
N ALA A 255 17.65 -7.82 -1.34
CA ALA A 255 17.36 -7.89 0.10
C ALA A 255 18.62 -8.24 0.91
N VAL A 256 19.48 -9.13 0.41
CA VAL A 256 20.80 -9.41 1.02
C VAL A 256 21.69 -8.17 1.00
N LEU A 257 21.85 -7.49 -0.14
CA LEU A 257 22.64 -6.26 -0.24
C LEU A 257 22.13 -5.15 0.69
N ALA A 258 20.81 -5.06 0.84
CA ALA A 258 20.15 -4.12 1.73
C ALA A 258 20.28 -4.49 3.23
N GLY A 259 20.72 -5.71 3.54
CA GLY A 259 20.89 -6.22 4.90
C GLY A 259 19.60 -6.70 5.57
N MET A 260 18.60 -7.12 4.78
CA MET A 260 17.32 -7.64 5.29
C MET A 260 17.36 -9.13 5.61
N THR A 261 18.23 -9.87 4.93
CA THR A 261 18.39 -11.31 5.08
C THR A 261 19.83 -11.71 4.77
N GLU A 262 20.27 -12.84 5.30
CA GLU A 262 21.55 -13.48 4.92
C GLU A 262 21.34 -14.54 3.83
N ASP A 263 20.12 -15.08 3.71
CA ASP A 263 19.73 -16.09 2.75
C ASP A 263 18.62 -15.54 1.86
N TRP A 264 18.92 -15.39 0.57
CA TRP A 264 17.96 -14.85 -0.38
C TRP A 264 16.94 -15.89 -0.83
N GLU A 265 17.28 -17.19 -0.82
CA GLU A 265 16.38 -18.26 -1.26
C GLU A 265 15.24 -18.44 -0.26
N ASP A 266 15.58 -18.52 1.04
CA ASP A 266 14.57 -18.59 2.10
C ASP A 266 13.70 -17.32 2.15
N TRP A 267 14.25 -16.16 1.81
CA TRP A 267 13.52 -14.89 1.89
C TRP A 267 12.46 -14.75 0.79
N ILE A 268 12.70 -15.23 -0.43
CA ILE A 268 11.73 -15.11 -1.53
C ILE A 268 10.55 -16.10 -1.43
N ASP A 269 10.66 -17.10 -0.56
CA ASP A 269 9.65 -18.14 -0.34
C ASP A 269 8.67 -17.82 0.81
N ARG A 270 8.88 -16.71 1.53
CA ARG A 270 8.03 -16.19 2.61
C ARG A 270 6.83 -15.39 2.09
#